data_AF-A0A6A4X2Z6-F1
#
_entry.id   AF-A0A6A4X2Z6-F1
#
_cell.length_a   1.000
_cell.length_b   1.000
_cell.length_c   1.000
_cell.angle_alpha   90.00
_cell.angle_beta   90.00
_cell.angle_gamma   90.00
#
_symmetry.space_group_name_H-M   'P 1'
#
loop_
_entity.id
_entity.type
_entity.pdbx_description
1 polymer ?
#
loop_
_entity_poly.entity_id
_entity_poly.type
_entity_poly.pdbx_seq_one_letter_code
_entity_poly.pdbx_strand_id
1 'polypeptide(L)'
;MCRELLVRGICPCFFLFKNRQTEEEIKEELAKQEAEKRKAERKKRKNPPLWRVKGTWHNQIVMALFGFACGAVATLAIYFFMVFQLTYNPFTATMFCLCVGPFLTIGLAFSEEFRLMGILIFPYMFAGRGRAMLLSFCLVLAVNGPGKSIIFNAEVLNDSLACYYNVLVNVICDVIKQGLNGVMSVVQAIVNMATQMMCIYKKIMKVFAQIKNAMMDIGVAIKSAFTWLQAIEGVCDEKYGGPMQRCEKTFNDATDNCMATLGLGALNYHLCSIVDWFKGICMFARIIEYLCQPARGARKGSVDDARSYMYQASGKYHSFFLFGLELYSDFDMKVNMSKSLKQIRKEIFDEVVDRGGWVFFIMDAHVMYRYRYVTDDGYDNHYLSVLIKRVDDKREQMEKPTVLPLKTREMRRYIDPMSLALTRTEIRELTRVAVNLIATGFQIGYLMFVDTSLYFHHGDNPEQRLLDYGDISDISEEVDSSSDEELIKKREERLLMKELGLPPLEEDEKEDEELEYDYQGGS
;
A
#
# COMPACT_ATOMS: atom_id res chain seq x y z
N MET A 1 -39.83 34.15 62.01
CA MET A 1 -39.55 35.54 61.60
C MET A 1 -40.79 36.45 61.59
N CYS A 2 -41.88 36.15 60.86
CA CYS A 2 -43.07 37.03 60.83
C CYS A 2 -43.82 37.17 62.19
N ARG A 3 -43.75 36.17 63.08
CA ARG A 3 -44.39 36.24 64.41
C ARG A 3 -43.63 37.06 65.44
N GLU A 4 -42.33 37.29 65.26
CA GLU A 4 -41.52 38.10 66.20
C GLU A 4 -41.56 39.61 65.87
N LEU A 5 -41.83 39.97 64.61
CA LEU A 5 -41.90 41.38 64.19
C LEU A 5 -43.16 42.10 64.70
N LEU A 6 -44.24 41.35 64.96
CA LEU A 6 -45.52 41.88 65.48
C LEU A 6 -45.46 42.27 66.96
N VAL A 7 -44.58 41.64 67.76
CA VAL A 7 -44.44 41.94 69.20
C VAL A 7 -43.69 43.27 69.44
N ARG A 8 -42.97 43.79 68.44
CA ARG A 8 -42.23 45.06 68.52
C ARG A 8 -42.97 46.27 67.91
N GLY A 9 -44.24 46.12 67.52
CA GLY A 9 -45.04 47.21 66.94
C GLY A 9 -44.58 47.67 65.55
N ILE A 10 -43.72 46.89 64.87
CA ILE A 10 -43.22 47.22 63.54
C ILE A 10 -44.14 46.57 62.51
N CYS A 11 -44.96 47.39 61.84
CA CYS A 11 -45.89 46.95 60.81
C CYS A 11 -45.12 46.30 59.63
N PRO A 12 -45.52 45.11 59.14
CA PRO A 12 -44.88 44.46 57.98
C PRO A 12 -44.81 45.35 56.72
N CYS A 13 -45.78 46.26 56.56
CA CYS A 13 -45.81 47.26 55.49
C CYS A 13 -44.64 48.25 55.57
N PHE A 14 -44.15 48.59 56.76
CA PHE A 14 -43.04 49.51 56.95
C PHE A 14 -41.70 48.89 56.50
N PHE A 15 -41.52 47.58 56.71
CA PHE A 15 -40.34 46.84 56.26
C PHE A 15 -40.30 46.69 54.73
N LEU A 16 -41.46 46.44 54.10
CA LEU A 16 -41.59 46.41 52.64
C LEU A 16 -41.38 47.79 52.00
N PHE A 17 -41.89 48.87 52.62
CA PHE A 17 -41.70 50.23 52.13
C PHE A 17 -40.23 50.68 52.25
N LYS A 18 -39.57 50.37 53.37
CA LYS A 18 -38.14 50.66 53.58
C LYS A 18 -37.25 49.86 52.63
N ASN A 19 -37.55 48.58 52.39
CA ASN A 19 -36.84 47.77 51.38
C ASN A 19 -37.02 48.31 49.95
N ARG A 20 -38.22 48.82 49.62
CA ARG A 20 -38.49 49.42 48.30
C ARG A 20 -37.73 50.74 48.09
N GLN A 21 -37.65 51.58 49.12
CA GLN A 21 -36.83 52.81 49.10
C GLN A 21 -35.35 52.48 48.94
N THR A 22 -34.82 51.50 49.67
CA THR A 22 -33.42 51.07 49.49
C THR A 22 -33.14 50.46 48.12
N GLU A 23 -34.11 49.75 47.51
CA GLU A 23 -33.96 49.20 46.17
C GLU A 23 -33.96 50.29 45.09
N GLU A 24 -34.74 51.35 45.27
CA GLU A 24 -34.71 52.54 44.40
C GLU A 24 -33.43 53.35 44.57
N GLU A 25 -32.94 53.55 45.80
CA GLU A 25 -31.65 54.20 46.07
C GLU A 25 -30.48 53.44 45.44
N ILE A 26 -30.46 52.11 45.56
CA ILE A 26 -29.45 51.24 44.92
C ILE A 26 -29.55 51.36 43.39
N LYS A 27 -30.77 51.38 42.82
CA LYS A 27 -30.95 51.57 41.36
C LYS A 27 -30.47 52.95 40.90
N GLU A 28 -30.69 53.99 41.70
CA GLU A 28 -30.26 55.34 41.38
C GLU A 28 -28.72 55.48 41.47
N GLU A 29 -28.09 54.89 42.48
CA GLU A 29 -26.62 54.81 42.57
C GLU A 29 -26.02 54.02 41.40
N LEU A 30 -26.61 52.88 41.05
CA LEU A 30 -26.17 52.08 39.90
C LEU A 30 -26.29 52.88 38.60
N ALA A 31 -27.39 53.63 38.43
CA ALA A 31 -27.61 54.52 37.29
C ALA A 31 -26.58 55.67 37.24
N LYS A 32 -26.23 56.27 38.39
CA LYS A 32 -25.18 57.30 38.49
C LYS A 32 -23.81 56.73 38.14
N GLN A 33 -23.46 55.56 38.66
CA GLN A 33 -22.20 54.87 38.33
C GLN A 33 -22.10 54.51 36.86
N GLU A 34 -23.19 54.02 36.25
CA GLU A 34 -23.24 53.77 34.82
C GLU A 34 -23.10 55.06 34.00
N ALA A 35 -23.75 56.15 34.43
CA ALA A 35 -23.64 57.45 33.79
C ALA A 35 -22.20 57.99 33.85
N GLU A 36 -21.50 57.83 34.97
CA GLU A 36 -20.08 58.20 35.09
C GLU A 36 -19.17 57.33 34.23
N LYS A 37 -19.37 56.01 34.20
CA LYS A 37 -18.64 55.10 33.29
C LYS A 37 -18.84 55.50 31.84
N ARG A 38 -20.09 55.80 31.44
CA ARG A 38 -20.40 56.30 30.09
C ARG A 38 -19.71 57.64 29.81
N LYS A 39 -19.68 58.57 30.76
CA LYS A 39 -18.94 59.84 30.64
C LYS A 39 -17.43 59.62 30.46
N ALA A 40 -16.84 58.71 31.24
CA ALA A 40 -15.42 58.36 31.14
C ALA A 40 -15.08 57.71 29.78
N GLU A 41 -15.92 56.78 29.31
CA GLU A 41 -15.79 56.20 27.98
C GLU A 41 -15.94 57.23 26.87
N ARG A 42 -16.92 58.14 26.97
CA ARG A 42 -17.08 59.26 26.03
C ARG A 42 -15.83 60.13 25.98
N LYS A 43 -15.23 60.44 27.14
CA LYS A 43 -13.98 61.21 27.22
C LYS A 43 -12.83 60.48 26.51
N LYS A 44 -12.70 59.16 26.70
CA LYS A 44 -11.73 58.31 25.97
C LYS A 44 -12.01 58.24 24.47
N ARG A 45 -13.28 58.24 24.03
CA ARG A 45 -13.69 58.21 22.61
C ARG A 45 -13.44 59.54 21.89
N LYS A 46 -13.61 60.67 22.59
CA LYS A 46 -13.32 62.01 22.05
C LYS A 46 -11.82 62.24 21.84
N ASN A 47 -11.00 61.82 22.81
CA ASN A 47 -9.53 61.95 22.77
C ASN A 47 -8.87 60.56 22.78
N PRO A 48 -8.95 59.80 21.67
CA PRO A 48 -8.20 58.55 21.56
C PRO A 48 -6.69 58.86 21.55
N PRO A 49 -5.85 57.91 22.02
CA PRO A 49 -4.41 58.11 21.96
C PRO A 49 -3.96 58.29 20.50
N LEU A 50 -2.94 59.14 20.28
CA LEU A 50 -2.53 59.58 18.94
C LEU A 50 -2.19 58.44 17.99
N TRP A 51 -1.65 57.32 18.50
CA TRP A 51 -1.33 56.11 17.72
C TRP A 51 -2.58 55.42 17.13
N ARG A 52 -3.78 55.69 17.63
CA ARG A 52 -5.04 55.12 17.13
C ARG A 52 -5.73 56.01 16.09
N VAL A 53 -5.28 57.25 15.93
CA VAL A 53 -5.87 58.21 15.00
C VAL A 53 -5.22 58.06 13.63
N LYS A 54 -5.99 57.69 12.60
CA LYS A 54 -5.48 57.59 11.22
C LYS A 54 -4.98 58.96 10.74
N GLY A 55 -3.78 58.99 10.15
CA GLY A 55 -3.14 60.21 9.62
C GLY A 55 -2.16 60.91 10.57
N THR A 56 -1.97 60.44 11.81
CA THR A 56 -0.91 60.97 12.69
C THR A 56 0.43 60.27 12.44
N TRP A 57 1.54 60.99 12.63
CA TRP A 57 2.89 60.42 12.55
C TRP A 57 3.12 59.24 13.51
N HIS A 58 2.57 59.33 14.73
CA HIS A 58 2.66 58.26 15.74
C HIS A 58 2.01 56.96 15.26
N ASN A 59 0.82 57.05 14.64
CA ASN A 59 0.13 55.89 14.10
C ASN A 59 0.93 55.27 12.94
N GLN A 60 1.44 56.10 12.02
CA GLN A 60 2.25 55.61 10.89
C GLN A 60 3.49 54.84 11.36
N ILE A 61 4.23 55.38 12.34
CA ILE A 61 5.42 54.72 12.91
C ILE A 61 5.05 53.39 13.58
N VAL A 62 4.03 53.38 14.44
CA VAL A 62 3.60 52.16 15.14
C VAL A 62 3.17 51.08 14.15
N MET A 63 2.38 51.44 13.14
CA MET A 63 1.91 50.48 12.15
C MET A 63 3.03 50.00 11.21
N ALA A 64 4.01 50.85 10.93
CA ALA A 64 5.19 50.46 10.13
C ALA A 64 6.09 49.49 10.90
N LEU A 65 6.37 49.78 12.18
CA LEU A 65 7.15 48.87 13.05
C LEU A 65 6.45 47.52 13.20
N PHE A 66 5.13 47.54 13.45
CA PHE A 66 4.35 46.32 13.56
C PHE A 66 4.32 45.54 12.24
N GLY A 67 4.06 46.22 11.11
CA GLY A 67 4.06 45.61 9.79
C GLY A 67 5.40 45.00 9.41
N PHE A 68 6.50 45.70 9.69
CA PHE A 68 7.85 45.19 9.48
C PHE A 68 8.12 43.94 10.32
N ALA A 69 7.79 43.96 11.62
CA ALA A 69 7.94 42.81 12.50
C ALA A 69 7.13 41.60 12.02
N CYS A 70 5.86 41.81 11.63
CA CYS A 70 5.02 40.76 11.06
C CYS A 70 5.60 40.19 9.75
N GLY A 71 6.10 41.05 8.85
CA GLY A 71 6.73 40.61 7.62
C GLY A 71 8.02 39.81 7.85
N ALA A 72 8.82 40.19 8.85
CA ALA A 72 10.05 39.49 9.17
C ALA A 72 9.76 38.09 9.74
N VAL A 73 8.80 38.00 10.66
CA VAL A 73 8.32 36.72 11.20
C VAL A 73 7.72 35.84 10.10
N ALA A 74 6.92 36.41 9.20
CA ALA A 74 6.35 35.65 8.08
C ALA A 74 7.44 35.14 7.13
N THR A 75 8.47 35.94 6.84
CA THR A 75 9.61 35.52 6.01
C THR A 75 10.39 34.38 6.65
N LEU A 76 10.65 34.46 7.97
CA LEU A 76 11.28 33.38 8.73
C LEU A 76 10.42 32.11 8.73
N ALA A 77 9.11 32.24 8.91
CA ALA A 77 8.18 31.12 8.86
C ALA A 77 8.19 30.43 7.49
N ILE A 78 8.22 31.21 6.39
CA ILE A 78 8.33 30.68 5.02
C ILE A 78 9.67 29.96 4.83
N TYR A 79 10.78 30.52 5.31
CA TYR A 79 12.09 29.87 5.25
C TYR A 79 12.09 28.50 5.96
N PHE A 80 11.64 28.46 7.22
CA PHE A 80 11.57 27.21 7.97
C PHE A 80 10.61 26.21 7.35
N PHE A 81 9.49 26.67 6.79
CA PHE A 81 8.57 25.82 6.06
C PHE A 81 9.23 25.22 4.81
N MET A 82 9.97 26.01 4.03
CA MET A 82 10.68 25.51 2.85
C MET A 82 11.76 24.49 3.18
N VAL A 83 12.53 24.71 4.24
CA VAL A 83 13.62 23.80 4.62
C VAL A 83 13.09 22.52 5.28
N PHE A 84 12.21 22.64 6.28
CA PHE A 84 11.79 21.48 7.07
C PHE A 84 10.60 20.73 6.50
N GLN A 85 9.65 21.43 5.86
CA GLN A 85 8.43 20.78 5.35
C GLN A 85 8.56 20.43 3.88
N LEU A 86 9.12 21.32 3.06
CA LEU A 86 9.31 21.09 1.63
C LEU A 86 10.66 20.43 1.30
N THR A 87 11.54 20.24 2.29
CA THR A 87 12.87 19.62 2.13
C THR A 87 13.72 20.27 1.03
N TYR A 88 13.50 21.56 0.75
CA TYR A 88 14.31 22.30 -0.20
C TYR A 88 15.71 22.52 0.37
N ASN A 89 16.71 22.55 -0.52
CA ASN A 89 18.07 22.92 -0.15
C ASN A 89 18.04 24.31 0.55
N PRO A 90 18.67 24.44 1.74
CA PRO A 90 18.75 25.72 2.47
C PRO A 90 19.23 26.88 1.61
N PHE A 91 20.13 26.62 0.65
CA PHE A 91 20.60 27.64 -0.29
C PHE A 91 19.47 28.19 -1.16
N THR A 92 18.66 27.31 -1.77
CA THR A 92 17.53 27.68 -2.63
C THR A 92 16.45 28.42 -1.83
N ALA A 93 16.15 27.96 -0.61
CA ALA A 93 15.20 28.62 0.29
C ALA A 93 15.70 30.03 0.70
N THR A 94 17.00 30.17 0.94
CA THR A 94 17.62 31.47 1.25
C THR A 94 17.51 32.43 0.06
N MET A 95 17.82 31.98 -1.15
CA MET A 95 17.68 32.81 -2.36
C MET A 95 16.23 33.27 -2.55
N PHE A 96 15.25 32.37 -2.36
CA PHE A 96 13.84 32.73 -2.43
C PHE A 96 13.45 33.79 -1.39
N CYS A 97 13.88 33.61 -0.14
CA CYS A 97 13.58 34.56 0.95
C CYS A 97 14.31 35.90 0.79
N LEU A 98 15.50 35.94 0.21
CA LEU A 98 16.20 37.17 -0.15
C LEU A 98 15.45 37.95 -1.25
N CYS A 99 14.81 37.24 -2.18
CA CYS A 99 13.99 37.88 -3.21
C CYS A 99 12.62 38.31 -2.67
N VAL A 100 11.87 37.45 -1.99
CA VAL A 100 10.46 37.70 -1.62
C VAL A 100 10.32 38.40 -0.27
N GLY A 101 11.21 38.12 0.69
CA GLY A 101 11.16 38.65 2.05
C GLY A 101 11.22 40.18 2.14
N PRO A 102 12.09 40.89 1.40
CA PRO A 102 12.09 42.35 1.35
C PRO A 102 10.78 42.94 0.84
N PHE A 103 10.17 42.36 -0.20
CA PHE A 103 8.87 42.84 -0.71
C PHE A 103 7.77 42.66 0.34
N LEU A 104 7.75 41.51 1.02
CA LEU A 104 6.77 41.23 2.07
C LEU A 104 6.93 42.17 3.28
N THR A 105 8.16 42.38 3.75
CA THR A 105 8.48 43.23 4.91
C THR A 105 8.22 44.71 4.63
N ILE A 106 8.72 45.23 3.50
CA ILE A 106 8.51 46.63 3.09
C ILE A 106 7.03 46.87 2.75
N GLY A 107 6.39 45.93 2.05
CA GLY A 107 4.97 45.99 1.72
C GLY A 107 4.09 46.08 2.96
N LEU A 108 4.30 45.22 3.95
CA LEU A 108 3.56 45.26 5.21
C LEU A 108 3.92 46.47 6.09
N ALA A 109 5.15 47.00 6.00
CA ALA A 109 5.53 48.19 6.77
C ALA A 109 4.87 49.47 6.23
N PHE A 110 4.90 49.69 4.91
CA PHE A 110 4.55 51.01 4.35
C PHE A 110 3.22 51.03 3.59
N SER A 111 2.77 49.91 3.02
CA SER A 111 1.53 49.90 2.22
C SER A 111 0.30 49.55 3.05
N GLU A 112 -0.74 50.38 2.96
CA GLU A 112 -2.05 50.08 3.58
C GLU A 112 -2.72 48.88 2.91
N GLU A 113 -2.63 48.77 1.59
CA GLU A 113 -3.28 47.68 0.84
C GLU A 113 -2.62 46.32 1.14
N PHE A 114 -1.30 46.26 1.26
CA PHE A 114 -0.61 45.01 1.66
C PHE A 114 -0.95 44.60 3.10
N ARG A 115 -1.08 45.56 4.03
CA ARG A 115 -1.50 45.26 5.40
C ARG A 115 -2.92 44.73 5.47
N LEU A 116 -3.86 45.36 4.75
CA LEU A 116 -5.24 44.91 4.67
C LEU A 116 -5.33 43.51 4.06
N MET A 117 -4.61 43.30 2.95
CA MET A 117 -4.52 41.99 2.32
C MET A 117 -3.94 40.96 3.30
N GLY A 118 -2.84 41.24 3.99
CA GLY A 118 -2.24 40.33 4.96
C GLY A 118 -3.17 39.97 6.13
N ILE A 119 -3.85 40.96 6.71
CA ILE A 119 -4.79 40.77 7.83
C ILE A 119 -6.00 39.93 7.40
N LEU A 120 -6.44 40.04 6.14
CA LEU A 120 -7.57 39.27 5.62
C LEU A 120 -7.16 37.86 5.15
N ILE A 121 -6.00 37.74 4.49
CA ILE A 121 -5.48 36.48 3.95
C ILE A 121 -5.09 35.53 5.07
N PHE A 122 -4.44 36.03 6.14
CA PHE A 122 -3.94 35.16 7.20
C PHE A 122 -5.05 34.29 7.83
N PRO A 123 -6.19 34.83 8.30
CA PRO A 123 -7.30 34.00 8.76
C PRO A 123 -7.92 33.13 7.67
N TYR A 124 -7.93 33.61 6.41
CA TYR A 124 -8.49 32.89 5.28
C TYR A 124 -7.68 31.63 4.93
N MET A 125 -6.36 31.63 5.18
CA MET A 125 -5.52 30.43 5.07
C MET A 125 -5.94 29.33 6.05
N PHE A 126 -6.51 29.70 7.21
CA PHE A 126 -7.07 28.74 8.17
C PHE A 126 -8.56 28.45 7.94
N ALA A 127 -9.16 29.04 6.91
CA ALA A 127 -10.55 28.86 6.54
C ALA A 127 -10.69 28.01 5.26
N GLY A 128 -11.90 27.49 5.02
CA GLY A 128 -12.27 26.82 3.76
C GLY A 128 -11.30 25.72 3.32
N ARG A 129 -10.57 25.97 2.21
CA ARG A 129 -9.63 25.03 1.58
C ARG A 129 -8.31 24.88 2.34
N GLY A 130 -7.78 25.94 2.93
CA GLY A 130 -6.51 25.85 3.68
C GLY A 130 -6.66 25.01 4.96
N ARG A 131 -7.84 25.06 5.60
CA ARG A 131 -8.21 24.11 6.66
C ARG A 131 -8.18 22.65 6.20
N ALA A 132 -8.71 22.36 5.01
CA ALA A 132 -8.72 21.01 4.47
C ALA A 132 -7.29 20.48 4.26
N MET A 133 -6.38 21.34 3.80
CA MET A 133 -4.95 21.02 3.67
C MET A 133 -4.27 20.79 5.03
N LEU A 134 -4.57 21.61 6.03
CA LEU A 134 -4.03 21.41 7.38
C LEU A 134 -4.53 20.10 7.98
N LEU A 135 -5.80 19.76 7.80
CA LEU A 135 -6.37 18.50 8.26
C LEU A 135 -5.77 17.29 7.52
N SER A 136 -5.55 17.38 6.21
CA SER A 136 -4.86 16.32 5.47
C SER A 136 -3.40 16.17 5.93
N PHE A 137 -2.71 17.28 6.20
CA PHE A 137 -1.36 17.25 6.75
C PHE A 137 -1.32 16.59 8.14
N CYS A 138 -2.26 16.91 9.04
CA CYS A 138 -2.41 16.23 10.31
C CYS A 138 -2.65 14.72 10.15
N LEU A 139 -3.48 14.30 9.19
CA LEU A 139 -3.71 12.88 8.90
C LEU A 139 -2.43 12.20 8.39
N VAL A 140 -1.67 12.86 7.52
CA VAL A 140 -0.37 12.34 7.04
C VAL A 140 0.60 12.15 8.19
N LEU A 141 0.68 13.10 9.13
CA LEU A 141 1.50 12.96 10.33
C LEU A 141 0.99 11.80 11.21
N ALA A 142 -0.32 11.64 11.36
CA ALA A 142 -0.91 10.54 12.13
C ALA A 142 -0.60 9.17 11.50
N VAL A 143 -0.64 9.04 10.16
CA VAL A 143 -0.28 7.78 9.50
C VAL A 143 1.23 7.55 9.59
N ASN A 144 2.06 8.59 9.48
CA ASN A 144 3.53 8.46 9.56
C ASN A 144 4.06 8.16 10.96
N GLY A 145 3.37 8.61 12.02
CA GLY A 145 3.72 8.31 13.40
C GLY A 145 2.99 7.07 13.89
N PRO A 146 1.84 7.22 14.57
CA PRO A 146 1.12 6.08 15.16
C PRO A 146 0.68 5.05 14.13
N GLY A 147 0.38 5.42 12.89
CA GLY A 147 0.05 4.43 11.84
C GLY A 147 1.15 3.41 11.57
N LYS A 148 2.42 3.84 11.51
CA LYS A 148 3.57 2.92 11.40
C LYS A 148 3.72 2.05 12.64
N SER A 149 3.60 2.67 13.82
CA SER A 149 3.70 1.98 15.10
C SER A 149 2.63 0.90 15.25
N ILE A 150 1.38 1.17 14.83
CA ILE A 150 0.29 0.18 14.81
C ILE A 150 0.65 -1.02 13.94
N ILE A 151 1.15 -0.77 12.72
CA ILE A 151 1.50 -1.86 11.79
C ILE A 151 2.60 -2.73 12.41
N PHE A 152 3.65 -2.11 12.93
CA PHE A 152 4.73 -2.80 13.59
C PHE A 152 4.25 -3.60 14.81
N ASN A 153 3.51 -2.98 15.71
CA ASN A 153 2.96 -3.64 16.89
C ASN A 153 1.98 -4.77 16.51
N ALA A 154 1.25 -4.64 15.41
CA ALA A 154 0.36 -5.68 14.89
C ALA A 154 1.13 -6.86 14.28
N GLU A 155 2.25 -6.61 13.59
CA GLU A 155 3.13 -7.64 13.04
C GLU A 155 3.79 -8.44 14.18
N VAL A 156 4.36 -7.76 15.18
CA VAL A 156 4.93 -8.40 16.37
C VAL A 156 3.87 -9.19 17.15
N LEU A 157 2.63 -8.70 17.22
CA LEU A 157 1.51 -9.44 17.79
C LEU A 157 1.19 -10.70 16.97
N ASN A 158 1.15 -10.60 15.65
CA ASN A 158 0.87 -11.73 14.77
C ASN A 158 1.93 -12.84 14.92
N ASP A 159 3.21 -12.49 14.92
CA ASP A 159 4.31 -13.44 15.07
C ASP A 159 4.28 -14.12 16.44
N SER A 160 3.95 -13.35 17.48
CA SER A 160 3.81 -13.88 18.84
C SER A 160 2.60 -14.81 18.97
N LEU A 161 1.49 -14.49 18.31
CA LEU A 161 0.32 -15.36 18.23
C LEU A 161 0.63 -16.65 17.47
N ALA A 162 1.41 -16.59 16.40
CA ALA A 162 1.87 -17.78 15.67
C ALA A 162 2.73 -18.68 16.56
N CYS A 163 3.67 -18.11 17.33
CA CYS A 163 4.47 -18.85 18.31
C CYS A 163 3.59 -19.46 19.43
N TYR A 164 2.68 -18.67 20.01
CA TYR A 164 1.75 -19.15 21.04
C TYR A 164 0.88 -20.31 20.53
N TYR A 165 0.39 -20.20 19.30
CA TYR A 165 -0.39 -21.25 18.66
C TYR A 165 0.42 -22.52 18.46
N ASN A 166 1.68 -22.42 17.98
CA ASN A 166 2.57 -23.58 17.82
C ASN A 166 2.84 -24.27 19.16
N VAL A 167 3.08 -23.52 20.24
CA VAL A 167 3.21 -24.07 21.60
C VAL A 167 1.92 -24.73 22.05
N LEU A 168 0.76 -24.08 21.86
CA LEU A 168 -0.55 -24.61 22.24
C LEU A 168 -0.86 -25.92 21.50
N VAL A 169 -0.59 -26.00 20.20
CA VAL A 169 -0.76 -27.22 19.40
C VAL A 169 0.16 -28.32 19.92
N ASN A 170 1.43 -28.03 20.18
CA ASN A 170 2.36 -29.02 20.73
C ASN A 170 1.91 -29.53 22.11
N VAL A 171 1.46 -28.65 23.00
CA VAL A 171 0.93 -29.03 24.32
C VAL A 171 -0.35 -29.87 24.17
N ILE A 172 -1.28 -29.49 23.30
CA ILE A 172 -2.49 -30.27 23.02
C ILE A 172 -2.12 -31.65 22.47
N CYS A 173 -1.19 -31.72 21.51
CA CYS A 173 -0.69 -32.98 20.98
C CYS A 173 -0.02 -33.84 22.05
N ASP A 174 0.73 -33.26 22.98
CA ASP A 174 1.40 -33.99 24.06
C ASP A 174 0.42 -34.42 25.16
N VAL A 175 -0.58 -33.62 25.50
CA VAL A 175 -1.69 -34.00 26.39
C VAL A 175 -2.53 -35.11 25.76
N ILE A 176 -2.78 -35.05 24.44
CA ILE A 176 -3.42 -36.14 23.71
C ILE A 176 -2.53 -37.38 23.80
N LYS A 177 -1.24 -37.33 23.46
CA LYS A 177 -0.34 -38.49 23.56
C LYS A 177 -0.30 -39.09 24.97
N GLN A 178 -0.24 -38.25 26.01
CA GLN A 178 -0.20 -38.70 27.41
C GLN A 178 -1.56 -39.21 27.90
N GLY A 179 -2.67 -38.60 27.48
CA GLY A 179 -4.04 -39.03 27.76
C GLY A 179 -4.47 -40.26 26.97
N LEU A 180 -3.85 -40.52 25.82
CA LEU A 180 -4.03 -41.72 25.02
C LEU A 180 -3.48 -42.99 25.71
N ASN A 181 -2.62 -42.86 26.71
CA ASN A 181 -2.30 -43.98 27.60
C ASN A 181 -3.55 -44.51 28.34
N GLY A 182 -4.58 -43.67 28.53
CA GLY A 182 -5.88 -44.06 29.09
C GLY A 182 -6.90 -44.57 28.07
N VAL A 183 -6.65 -44.41 26.75
CA VAL A 183 -7.61 -44.73 25.67
C VAL A 183 -6.94 -45.56 24.57
N MET A 184 -6.24 -46.63 24.97
CA MET A 184 -5.54 -47.53 24.05
C MET A 184 -6.45 -48.27 23.06
N SER A 185 -7.75 -48.42 23.35
CA SER A 185 -8.67 -49.19 22.49
C SER A 185 -9.01 -48.48 21.17
N VAL A 186 -9.18 -47.16 21.19
CA VAL A 186 -9.54 -46.38 19.99
C VAL A 186 -8.31 -46.12 19.12
N VAL A 187 -7.16 -45.81 19.74
CA VAL A 187 -5.89 -45.61 19.02
C VAL A 187 -5.40 -46.89 18.40
N GLN A 188 -5.45 -48.02 19.13
CA GLN A 188 -5.05 -49.31 18.56
C GLN A 188 -5.93 -49.69 17.36
N ALA A 189 -7.23 -49.38 17.38
CA ALA A 189 -8.10 -49.61 16.24
C ALA A 189 -7.67 -48.78 15.01
N ILE A 190 -7.36 -47.49 15.20
CA ILE A 190 -6.91 -46.60 14.12
C ILE A 190 -5.54 -47.02 13.58
N VAL A 191 -4.58 -47.31 14.46
CA VAL A 191 -3.22 -47.76 14.08
C VAL A 191 -3.27 -49.13 13.39
N ASN A 192 -4.10 -50.06 13.88
CA ASN A 192 -4.33 -51.34 13.22
C ASN A 192 -4.95 -51.16 11.84
N MET A 193 -5.94 -50.27 11.68
CA MET A 193 -6.53 -49.98 10.35
C MET A 193 -5.50 -49.36 9.39
N ALA A 194 -4.70 -48.40 9.86
CA ALA A 194 -3.66 -47.76 9.04
C ALA A 194 -2.57 -48.75 8.60
N THR A 195 -2.11 -49.62 9.51
CA THR A 195 -1.12 -50.67 9.19
C THR A 195 -1.69 -51.72 8.23
N GLN A 196 -2.96 -52.11 8.38
CA GLN A 196 -3.63 -52.99 7.41
C GLN A 196 -3.74 -52.33 6.03
N MET A 197 -4.10 -51.05 5.95
CA MET A 197 -4.17 -50.30 4.69
C MET A 197 -2.81 -50.18 4.00
N MET A 198 -1.73 -49.92 4.74
CA MET A 198 -0.38 -49.90 4.17
C MET A 198 0.06 -51.28 3.66
N CYS A 199 -0.37 -52.37 4.32
CA CYS A 199 -0.10 -53.73 3.86
C CYS A 199 -0.86 -54.05 2.55
N ILE A 200 -2.11 -53.58 2.44
CA ILE A 200 -2.91 -53.67 1.21
C ILE A 200 -2.27 -52.85 0.09
N TYR A 201 -1.83 -51.62 0.36
CA TYR A 201 -1.12 -50.77 -0.61
C TYR A 201 0.12 -51.47 -1.18
N LYS A 202 0.97 -52.06 -0.33
CA LYS A 202 2.16 -52.79 -0.80
C LYS A 202 1.81 -53.98 -1.70
N LYS A 203 0.74 -54.71 -1.37
CA LYS A 203 0.24 -55.82 -2.22
C LYS A 203 -0.25 -55.31 -3.58
N ILE A 204 -1.03 -54.23 -3.58
CA ILE A 204 -1.54 -53.59 -4.79
C ILE A 204 -0.38 -53.12 -5.69
N MET A 205 0.56 -52.36 -5.12
CA MET A 205 1.73 -51.87 -5.87
C MET A 205 2.59 -53.00 -6.44
N LYS A 206 2.71 -54.13 -5.72
CA LYS A 206 3.43 -55.31 -6.21
C LYS A 206 2.73 -55.93 -7.43
N VAL A 207 1.40 -56.02 -7.42
CA VAL A 207 0.62 -56.52 -8.56
C VAL A 207 0.75 -55.58 -9.77
N PHE A 208 0.64 -54.27 -9.56
CA PHE A 208 0.82 -53.28 -10.64
C PHE A 208 2.23 -53.30 -11.23
N ALA A 209 3.26 -53.50 -10.41
CA ALA A 209 4.64 -53.66 -10.89
C ALA A 209 4.79 -54.93 -11.76
N GLN A 210 4.14 -56.04 -11.39
CA GLN A 210 4.12 -57.25 -12.21
C GLN A 210 3.43 -57.02 -13.55
N ILE A 211 2.29 -56.31 -13.57
CA ILE A 211 1.56 -55.96 -14.80
C ILE A 211 2.42 -55.09 -15.72
N LYS A 212 3.10 -54.08 -15.16
CA LYS A 212 4.03 -53.22 -15.92
C LYS A 212 5.11 -54.06 -16.61
N ASN A 213 5.76 -54.96 -15.88
CA ASN A 213 6.84 -55.78 -16.43
C ASN A 213 6.31 -56.71 -17.53
N ALA A 214 5.17 -57.37 -17.32
CA ALA A 214 4.55 -58.20 -18.35
C ALA A 214 4.20 -57.42 -19.63
N MET A 215 3.66 -56.20 -19.48
CA MET A 215 3.35 -55.33 -20.63
C MET A 215 4.63 -54.93 -21.40
N MET A 216 5.70 -54.64 -20.68
CA MET A 216 7.01 -54.33 -21.28
C MET A 216 7.60 -55.50 -22.06
N ASP A 217 7.51 -56.72 -21.51
CA ASP A 217 7.99 -57.94 -22.16
C ASP A 217 7.23 -58.23 -23.46
N ILE A 218 5.90 -58.03 -23.47
CA ILE A 218 5.06 -58.15 -24.67
C ILE A 218 5.53 -57.16 -25.75
N GLY A 219 5.78 -55.90 -25.37
CA GLY A 219 6.26 -54.88 -26.30
C GLY A 219 7.61 -55.25 -26.95
N VAL A 220 8.52 -55.85 -26.18
CA VAL A 220 9.81 -56.34 -26.69
C VAL A 220 9.62 -57.52 -27.64
N ALA A 221 8.76 -58.47 -27.30
CA ALA A 221 8.48 -59.64 -28.15
C ALA A 221 7.87 -59.24 -29.50
N ILE A 222 6.91 -58.31 -29.51
CA ILE A 222 6.31 -57.76 -30.73
C ILE A 222 7.40 -57.10 -31.59
N LYS A 223 8.25 -56.26 -31.00
CA LYS A 223 9.35 -55.62 -31.74
C LYS A 223 10.26 -56.65 -32.41
N SER A 224 10.66 -57.68 -31.68
CA SER A 224 11.50 -58.76 -32.20
C SER A 224 10.87 -59.48 -33.40
N ALA A 225 9.59 -59.84 -33.30
CA ALA A 225 8.85 -60.50 -34.38
C ALA A 225 8.75 -59.63 -35.65
N PHE A 226 8.44 -58.33 -35.49
CA PHE A 226 8.37 -57.40 -36.63
C PHE A 226 9.75 -57.13 -37.26
N THR A 227 10.82 -57.07 -36.47
CA THR A 227 12.18 -56.93 -37.02
C THR A 227 12.61 -58.16 -37.82
N TRP A 228 12.24 -59.37 -37.38
CA TRP A 228 12.48 -60.58 -38.15
C TRP A 228 11.68 -60.59 -39.46
N LEU A 229 10.42 -60.16 -39.42
CA LEU A 229 9.55 -60.08 -40.59
C LEU A 229 10.09 -59.10 -41.65
N GLN A 230 10.68 -57.98 -41.24
CA GLN A 230 11.35 -57.03 -42.14
C GLN A 230 12.58 -57.63 -42.82
N ALA A 231 13.31 -58.54 -42.16
CA ALA A 231 14.46 -59.19 -42.78
C ALA A 231 14.06 -60.09 -43.97
N ILE A 232 12.80 -60.54 -44.03
CA ILE A 232 12.26 -61.37 -45.12
C ILE A 232 11.97 -60.54 -46.38
N GLU A 233 11.75 -59.22 -46.26
CA GLU A 233 11.42 -58.33 -47.40
C GLU A 233 12.46 -58.41 -48.53
N GLY A 234 13.75 -58.49 -48.19
CA GLY A 234 14.83 -58.60 -49.19
C GLY A 234 14.81 -59.91 -50.01
N VAL A 235 14.12 -60.95 -49.53
CA VAL A 235 13.92 -62.21 -50.26
C VAL A 235 12.74 -62.11 -51.25
N CYS A 236 11.85 -61.15 -51.03
CA CYS A 236 10.56 -60.99 -51.70
C CYS A 236 10.56 -59.89 -52.77
N ASP A 237 11.73 -59.43 -53.19
CA ASP A 237 11.93 -58.35 -54.15
C ASP A 237 11.40 -58.75 -55.55
N GLU A 238 10.49 -57.94 -56.09
CA GLU A 238 9.80 -58.22 -57.36
C GLU A 238 10.73 -58.16 -58.59
N LYS A 239 11.92 -57.55 -58.44
CA LYS A 239 12.87 -57.36 -59.55
C LYS A 239 13.41 -58.67 -60.15
N TYR A 240 13.30 -59.80 -59.44
CA TYR A 240 13.87 -61.09 -59.86
C TYR A 240 12.83 -62.24 -59.95
N GLY A 241 11.53 -61.94 -59.83
CA GLY A 241 10.45 -62.94 -59.76
C GLY A 241 10.28 -63.55 -58.35
N GLY A 242 9.16 -64.26 -58.11
CA GLY A 242 8.86 -64.84 -56.79
C GLY A 242 9.89 -65.91 -56.35
N PRO A 243 10.00 -66.25 -55.04
CA PRO A 243 11.00 -67.19 -54.53
C PRO A 243 10.98 -68.56 -55.22
N MET A 244 9.77 -69.07 -55.50
CA MET A 244 9.58 -70.32 -56.24
C MET A 244 10.06 -70.20 -57.69
N GLN A 245 9.71 -69.12 -58.38
CA GLN A 245 10.12 -68.88 -59.78
C GLN A 245 11.64 -68.74 -59.88
N ARG A 246 12.27 -68.04 -58.93
CA ARG A 246 13.73 -67.92 -58.84
C ARG A 246 14.40 -69.27 -58.65
N CYS A 247 13.83 -70.13 -57.81
CA CYS A 247 14.31 -71.49 -57.61
C CYS A 247 14.18 -72.33 -58.89
N GLU A 248 13.00 -72.36 -59.51
CA GLU A 248 12.76 -73.15 -60.72
C GLU A 248 13.64 -72.69 -61.89
N LYS A 249 13.82 -71.38 -62.05
CA LYS A 249 14.69 -70.81 -63.07
C LYS A 249 16.13 -71.27 -62.91
N THR A 250 16.64 -71.34 -61.68
CA THR A 250 18.02 -71.81 -61.41
C THR A 250 18.21 -73.26 -61.84
N PHE A 251 17.22 -74.14 -61.61
CA PHE A 251 17.28 -75.53 -62.06
C PHE A 251 17.07 -75.69 -63.57
N ASN A 252 16.18 -74.89 -64.17
CA ASN A 252 16.01 -74.87 -65.63
C ASN A 252 17.30 -74.41 -66.31
N ASP A 253 17.90 -73.31 -65.85
CA ASP A 253 19.17 -72.77 -66.38
C ASP A 253 20.31 -73.79 -66.25
N ALA A 254 20.35 -74.56 -65.15
CA ALA A 254 21.31 -75.65 -64.97
C ALA A 254 21.07 -76.82 -65.95
N THR A 255 19.81 -77.15 -66.22
CA THR A 255 19.41 -78.20 -67.17
C THR A 255 19.74 -77.79 -68.60
N ASP A 256 19.44 -76.55 -68.98
CA ASP A 256 19.76 -75.98 -70.30
C ASP A 256 21.26 -75.91 -70.54
N ASN A 257 22.04 -75.47 -69.54
CA ASN A 257 23.50 -75.46 -69.61
C ASN A 257 24.08 -76.88 -69.74
N CYS A 258 23.47 -77.86 -69.08
CA CYS A 258 23.86 -79.26 -69.22
C CYS A 258 23.63 -79.76 -70.66
N MET A 259 22.43 -79.50 -71.22
CA MET A 259 22.11 -79.91 -72.60
C MET A 259 22.99 -79.23 -73.64
N ALA A 260 23.31 -77.95 -73.44
CA ALA A 260 24.20 -77.19 -74.32
C ALA A 260 25.65 -77.72 -74.33
N THR A 261 26.13 -78.25 -73.20
CA THR A 261 27.52 -78.72 -73.05
C THR A 261 27.72 -80.14 -73.60
N LEU A 262 26.73 -81.02 -73.43
CA LEU A 262 26.87 -82.46 -73.76
C LEU A 262 26.36 -82.84 -75.16
N GLY A 263 25.55 -82.01 -75.83
CA GLY A 263 25.08 -82.26 -77.19
C GLY A 263 23.97 -83.32 -77.30
N LEU A 264 23.13 -83.21 -78.33
CA LEU A 264 21.85 -83.92 -78.51
C LEU A 264 22.05 -85.42 -78.88
N GLY A 265 22.29 -86.26 -77.88
CA GLY A 265 22.23 -87.72 -77.97
C GLY A 265 21.31 -88.30 -76.89
N ALA A 266 20.61 -89.41 -77.17
CA ALA A 266 19.62 -90.00 -76.26
C ALA A 266 20.16 -90.32 -74.85
N LEU A 267 21.44 -90.68 -74.73
CA LEU A 267 22.10 -90.92 -73.44
C LEU A 267 22.39 -89.63 -72.67
N ASN A 268 22.70 -88.54 -73.37
CA ASN A 268 23.01 -87.24 -72.74
C ASN A 268 21.75 -86.56 -72.20
N TYR A 269 20.60 -86.79 -72.84
CA TYR A 269 19.30 -86.31 -72.35
C TYR A 269 18.97 -86.85 -70.95
N HIS A 270 19.21 -88.13 -70.69
CA HIS A 270 18.94 -88.74 -69.38
C HIS A 270 19.86 -88.21 -68.27
N LEU A 271 21.12 -87.89 -68.59
CA LEU A 271 22.07 -87.30 -67.63
C LEU A 271 21.62 -85.90 -67.19
N CYS A 272 21.18 -85.06 -68.12
CA CYS A 272 20.71 -83.71 -67.79
C CYS A 272 19.33 -83.70 -67.11
N SER A 273 18.45 -84.65 -67.43
CA SER A 273 17.12 -84.75 -66.80
C SER A 273 17.16 -85.12 -65.30
N ILE A 274 18.29 -85.60 -64.77
CA ILE A 274 18.47 -85.78 -63.32
C ILE A 274 18.33 -84.44 -62.58
N VAL A 275 18.72 -83.32 -63.19
CA VAL A 275 18.59 -81.98 -62.60
C VAL A 275 17.12 -81.59 -62.43
N ASP A 276 16.25 -82.00 -63.35
CA ASP A 276 14.79 -81.79 -63.25
C ASP A 276 14.17 -82.52 -62.07
N TRP A 277 14.70 -83.68 -61.67
CA TRP A 277 14.21 -84.39 -60.48
C TRP A 277 14.42 -83.55 -59.20
N PHE A 278 15.54 -82.84 -59.10
CA PHE A 278 15.83 -81.96 -57.97
C PHE A 278 15.01 -80.67 -57.95
N LYS A 279 14.39 -80.27 -59.07
CA LYS A 279 13.47 -79.12 -59.15
C LYS A 279 12.29 -79.23 -58.16
N GLY A 280 11.91 -80.46 -57.78
CA GLY A 280 10.88 -80.70 -56.75
C GLY A 280 11.16 -80.02 -55.39
N ILE A 281 12.43 -79.74 -55.07
CA ILE A 281 12.84 -79.03 -53.85
C ILE A 281 12.33 -77.57 -53.85
N CYS A 282 12.07 -76.97 -55.02
CA CYS A 282 11.52 -75.61 -55.11
C CYS A 282 10.12 -75.46 -54.51
N MET A 283 9.42 -76.56 -54.23
CA MET A 283 8.16 -76.53 -53.47
C MET A 283 8.33 -75.89 -52.09
N PHE A 284 9.48 -76.04 -51.42
CA PHE A 284 9.75 -75.39 -50.14
C PHE A 284 9.80 -73.85 -50.23
N ALA A 285 10.15 -73.30 -51.40
CA ALA A 285 10.17 -71.86 -51.62
C ALA A 285 8.75 -71.23 -51.63
N ARG A 286 7.68 -72.03 -51.82
CA ARG A 286 6.29 -71.55 -51.67
C ARG A 286 5.98 -71.10 -50.25
N ILE A 287 6.62 -71.70 -49.24
CA ILE A 287 6.45 -71.30 -47.84
C ILE A 287 6.98 -69.87 -47.63
N ILE A 288 8.11 -69.56 -48.27
CA ILE A 288 8.72 -68.22 -48.23
C ILE A 288 7.83 -67.21 -48.95
N GLU A 289 7.20 -67.60 -50.06
CA GLU A 289 6.27 -66.76 -50.81
C GLU A 289 5.02 -66.36 -50.00
N TYR A 290 4.48 -67.26 -49.17
CA TYR A 290 3.40 -66.91 -48.23
C TYR A 290 3.85 -65.90 -47.16
N LEU A 291 5.10 -65.97 -46.72
CA LEU A 291 5.68 -65.02 -45.76
C LEU A 291 5.97 -63.64 -46.37
N CYS A 292 6.02 -63.53 -47.71
CA CYS A 292 6.21 -62.25 -48.41
C CYS A 292 5.02 -61.29 -48.28
N GLN A 293 3.79 -61.79 -48.15
CA GLN A 293 2.61 -60.94 -47.97
C GLN A 293 2.65 -60.13 -46.66
N PRO A 294 2.84 -60.76 -45.47
CA PRO A 294 2.94 -60.01 -44.23
C PRO A 294 4.25 -59.21 -44.14
N ALA A 295 5.36 -59.67 -44.74
CA ALA A 295 6.63 -58.94 -44.76
C ALA A 295 6.51 -57.53 -45.39
N ARG A 296 5.78 -57.39 -46.50
CA ARG A 296 5.53 -56.08 -47.15
C ARG A 296 4.70 -55.12 -46.27
N GLY A 297 3.91 -55.64 -45.33
CA GLY A 297 3.06 -54.85 -44.43
C GLY A 297 3.78 -54.33 -43.18
N ALA A 298 4.96 -54.85 -42.85
CA ALA A 298 5.69 -54.50 -41.63
C ALA A 298 6.49 -53.19 -41.75
N ARG A 299 5.83 -52.04 -41.91
CA ARG A 299 6.49 -50.71 -41.87
C ARG A 299 7.05 -50.38 -40.48
N LYS A 300 8.29 -49.86 -40.43
CA LYS A 300 9.03 -49.47 -39.21
C LYS A 300 8.30 -48.49 -38.27
N GLY A 301 7.44 -47.61 -38.78
CA GLY A 301 6.81 -46.56 -37.97
C GLY A 301 5.80 -47.05 -36.92
N SER A 302 5.04 -48.11 -37.21
CA SER A 302 3.88 -48.46 -36.36
C SER A 302 4.24 -49.13 -35.02
N VAL A 303 5.43 -49.71 -34.89
CA VAL A 303 5.86 -50.49 -33.71
C VAL A 303 6.58 -49.61 -32.70
N ASP A 304 7.38 -48.65 -33.15
CA ASP A 304 8.09 -47.73 -32.26
C ASP A 304 7.12 -46.72 -31.62
N ASP A 305 6.09 -46.28 -32.36
CA ASP A 305 5.01 -45.46 -31.83
C ASP A 305 4.24 -46.19 -30.71
N ALA A 306 3.81 -47.44 -30.96
CA ALA A 306 3.12 -48.26 -29.94
C ALA A 306 3.95 -48.47 -28.67
N ARG A 307 5.27 -48.64 -28.81
CA ARG A 307 6.18 -48.78 -27.68
C ARG A 307 6.27 -47.50 -26.84
N SER A 308 6.30 -46.33 -27.48
CA SER A 308 6.36 -45.04 -26.78
C SER A 308 5.11 -44.77 -25.93
N TYR A 309 3.91 -45.11 -26.45
CA TYR A 309 2.64 -45.01 -25.72
C TYR A 309 2.60 -45.92 -24.50
N MET A 310 3.16 -47.13 -24.58
CA MET A 310 3.25 -48.06 -23.45
C MET A 310 4.14 -47.50 -22.31
N TYR A 311 5.27 -46.87 -22.64
CA TYR A 311 6.14 -46.25 -21.63
C TYR A 311 5.48 -45.03 -20.96
N GLN A 312 4.79 -44.18 -21.74
CA GLN A 312 4.11 -43.01 -21.20
C GLN A 312 2.93 -43.37 -20.29
N ALA A 313 2.17 -44.41 -20.64
CA ALA A 313 1.10 -44.93 -19.79
C ALA A 313 1.63 -45.50 -18.47
N SER A 314 2.80 -46.16 -18.48
CA SER A 314 3.45 -46.69 -17.27
C SER A 314 3.84 -45.62 -16.24
N GLY A 315 4.14 -44.38 -16.66
CA GLY A 315 4.65 -43.34 -15.74
C GLY A 315 3.58 -42.73 -14.84
N LYS A 316 2.29 -42.82 -15.21
CA LYS A 316 1.20 -42.08 -14.57
C LYS A 316 0.52 -42.80 -13.40
N TYR A 317 0.92 -44.03 -13.06
CA TYR A 317 0.20 -44.83 -12.04
C TYR A 317 0.50 -44.44 -10.59
N HIS A 318 1.59 -43.70 -10.31
CA HIS A 318 2.01 -43.40 -8.94
C HIS A 318 1.23 -42.24 -8.29
N SER A 319 0.66 -41.33 -9.10
CA SER A 319 0.03 -40.09 -8.61
C SER A 319 -1.46 -40.22 -8.24
N PHE A 320 -2.10 -41.37 -8.51
CA PHE A 320 -3.54 -41.54 -8.27
C PHE A 320 -3.93 -42.00 -6.84
N PHE A 321 -2.97 -42.41 -6.01
CA PHE A 321 -3.27 -43.09 -4.73
C PHE A 321 -2.60 -42.49 -3.48
N LEU A 322 -2.00 -41.31 -3.57
CA LEU A 322 -1.49 -40.60 -2.38
C LEU A 322 -2.65 -39.86 -1.70
N PHE A 323 -3.17 -40.44 -0.63
CA PHE A 323 -4.16 -39.82 0.25
C PHE A 323 -3.45 -38.79 1.14
N GLY A 324 -3.44 -37.53 0.73
CA GLY A 324 -2.92 -36.41 1.52
C GLY A 324 -3.93 -35.97 2.57
N LEU A 325 -3.69 -36.29 3.84
CA LEU A 325 -4.33 -35.62 4.97
C LEU A 325 -3.36 -34.55 5.48
N GLU A 326 -3.43 -33.36 4.89
CA GLU A 326 -2.71 -32.18 5.37
C GLU A 326 -3.68 -31.30 6.17
N LEU A 327 -3.51 -31.30 7.49
CA LEU A 327 -4.10 -30.31 8.39
C LEU A 327 -3.03 -29.27 8.69
N TYR A 328 -2.99 -28.20 7.90
CA TYR A 328 -2.28 -26.98 8.25
C TYR A 328 -3.14 -25.78 7.87
N SER A 329 -3.44 -24.91 8.84
CA SER A 329 -4.04 -23.60 8.58
C SER A 329 -2.93 -22.56 8.67
N ASP A 330 -2.49 -22.07 7.53
CA ASP A 330 -1.49 -21.02 7.40
C ASP A 330 -2.17 -19.67 7.69
N PHE A 331 -1.72 -18.96 8.75
CA PHE A 331 -2.18 -17.61 9.07
C PHE A 331 -1.10 -16.62 8.65
N ASP A 332 -1.11 -16.25 7.37
CA ASP A 332 -0.28 -15.17 6.83
C ASP A 332 -1.18 -13.97 6.47
N MET A 333 -1.41 -13.07 7.44
CA MET A 333 -2.10 -11.81 7.19
C MET A 333 -1.09 -10.76 6.70
N LYS A 334 -0.73 -10.83 5.42
CA LYS A 334 0.02 -9.75 4.76
C LYS A 334 -0.84 -8.51 4.61
N VAL A 335 -0.63 -7.53 5.49
CA VAL A 335 -1.26 -6.21 5.40
C VAL A 335 -0.60 -5.43 4.26
N ASN A 336 -1.16 -5.59 3.06
CA ASN A 336 -0.63 -4.95 1.86
C ASN A 336 -1.06 -3.47 1.83
N MET A 337 -0.18 -2.58 2.29
CA MET A 337 -0.39 -1.14 2.21
C MET A 337 -0.23 -0.69 0.75
N SER A 338 -1.34 -0.29 0.12
CA SER A 338 -1.40 0.05 -1.31
C SER A 338 -0.46 1.18 -1.78
N LYS A 339 0.13 1.96 -0.86
CA LYS A 339 1.14 2.99 -1.18
C LYS A 339 2.15 3.15 -0.04
N SER A 340 3.41 3.40 -0.40
CA SER A 340 4.46 3.81 0.54
C SER A 340 4.15 5.18 1.14
N LEU A 341 4.50 5.37 2.41
CA LEU A 341 4.26 6.61 3.15
C LEU A 341 5.06 7.81 2.61
N LYS A 342 6.24 7.56 2.03
CA LYS A 342 7.00 8.58 1.27
C LYS A 342 6.22 9.03 0.03
N GLN A 343 5.50 8.12 -0.63
CA GLN A 343 4.69 8.38 -1.81
C GLN A 343 3.43 9.19 -1.48
N ILE A 344 2.75 8.91 -0.37
CA ILE A 344 1.57 9.67 0.09
C ILE A 344 1.94 11.11 0.46
N ARG A 345 3.08 11.32 1.13
CA ARG A 345 3.58 12.67 1.44
C ARG A 345 3.88 13.44 0.15
N LYS A 346 4.63 12.83 -0.77
CA LYS A 346 5.01 13.45 -2.04
C LYS A 346 3.79 13.81 -2.89
N GLU A 347 2.82 12.91 -3.04
CA GLU A 347 1.59 13.17 -3.80
C GLU A 347 0.75 14.32 -3.23
N ILE A 348 0.64 14.44 -1.90
CA ILE A 348 -0.12 15.53 -1.28
C ILE A 348 0.59 16.87 -1.45
N PHE A 349 1.92 16.91 -1.32
CA PHE A 349 2.68 18.13 -1.52
C PHE A 349 2.79 18.53 -2.99
N ASP A 350 2.97 17.56 -3.89
CA ASP A 350 2.91 17.79 -5.33
C ASP A 350 1.54 18.37 -5.70
N GLU A 351 0.42 17.89 -5.12
CA GLU A 351 -0.90 18.49 -5.37
C GLU A 351 -1.06 19.91 -4.78
N VAL A 352 -0.35 20.25 -3.70
CA VAL A 352 -0.33 21.60 -3.10
C VAL A 352 0.53 22.58 -3.92
N VAL A 353 1.66 22.10 -4.44
CA VAL A 353 2.63 22.89 -5.23
C VAL A 353 2.16 23.05 -6.67
N ASP A 354 1.69 21.97 -7.31
CA ASP A 354 1.14 21.95 -8.67
C ASP A 354 -0.13 22.83 -8.77
N ARG A 355 -0.87 22.98 -7.66
CA ARG A 355 -1.96 23.95 -7.51
C ARG A 355 -1.55 25.24 -6.79
N GLY A 356 -0.35 25.77 -7.00
CA GLY A 356 0.06 27.12 -6.55
C GLY A 356 -0.95 28.26 -6.86
N GLY A 357 -1.94 27.98 -7.72
CA GLY A 357 -3.22 28.69 -7.86
C GLY A 357 -4.00 28.97 -6.57
N TRP A 358 -3.72 28.32 -5.43
CA TRP A 358 -4.38 28.65 -4.17
C TRP A 358 -4.02 30.06 -3.68
N VAL A 359 -2.79 30.53 -3.90
CA VAL A 359 -2.38 31.90 -3.55
C VAL A 359 -3.18 32.91 -4.38
N PHE A 360 -3.32 32.62 -5.68
CA PHE A 360 -4.15 33.42 -6.60
C PHE A 360 -5.62 33.35 -6.21
N PHE A 361 -6.15 32.17 -5.87
CA PHE A 361 -7.54 32.02 -5.41
C PHE A 361 -7.81 32.82 -4.12
N ILE A 362 -6.86 32.84 -3.19
CA ILE A 362 -6.98 33.62 -1.96
C ILE A 362 -6.90 35.13 -2.26
N MET A 363 -6.01 35.56 -3.16
CA MET A 363 -5.97 36.95 -3.64
C MET A 363 -7.27 37.35 -4.33
N ASP A 364 -7.80 36.51 -5.22
CA ASP A 364 -9.06 36.73 -5.93
C ASP A 364 -10.24 36.80 -4.96
N ALA A 365 -10.26 35.92 -3.95
CA ALA A 365 -11.28 35.94 -2.89
C ALA A 365 -11.22 37.24 -2.08
N HIS A 366 -10.02 37.74 -1.75
CA HIS A 366 -9.84 39.04 -1.10
C HIS A 366 -10.37 40.18 -1.97
N VAL A 367 -9.97 40.23 -3.25
CA VAL A 367 -10.39 41.29 -4.17
C VAL A 367 -11.90 41.28 -4.32
N MET A 368 -12.51 40.10 -4.47
CA MET A 368 -13.96 39.93 -4.57
C MET A 368 -14.69 40.33 -3.28
N TYR A 369 -14.18 39.94 -2.11
CA TYR A 369 -14.77 40.33 -0.83
C TYR A 369 -14.73 41.84 -0.65
N ARG A 370 -13.57 42.48 -0.88
CA ARG A 370 -13.40 43.94 -0.80
C ARG A 370 -14.31 44.65 -1.80
N TYR A 371 -14.39 44.16 -3.04
CA TYR A 371 -15.28 44.72 -4.05
C TYR A 371 -16.72 44.71 -3.57
N ARG A 372 -17.25 43.55 -3.15
CA ARG A 372 -18.63 43.41 -2.65
C ARG A 372 -18.88 44.26 -1.42
N TYR A 373 -17.96 44.29 -0.47
CA TYR A 373 -18.08 45.07 0.77
C TYR A 373 -18.15 46.58 0.51
N VAL A 374 -17.52 47.07 -0.55
CA VAL A 374 -17.56 48.49 -0.91
C VAL A 374 -18.74 48.82 -1.81
N THR A 375 -19.19 47.90 -2.67
CA THR A 375 -20.27 48.16 -3.64
C THR A 375 -21.68 47.86 -3.13
N ASP A 376 -21.83 46.91 -2.22
CA ASP A 376 -23.13 46.46 -1.72
C ASP A 376 -23.29 46.83 -0.24
N ASP A 377 -24.13 47.84 0.02
CA ASP A 377 -24.44 48.32 1.37
C ASP A 377 -25.06 47.24 2.29
N GLY A 378 -25.62 46.18 1.71
CA GLY A 378 -26.19 45.04 2.42
C GLY A 378 -25.18 43.93 2.75
N TYR A 379 -23.99 43.96 2.16
CA TYR A 379 -22.99 42.90 2.31
C TYR A 379 -22.20 43.06 3.61
N ASP A 380 -22.39 42.11 4.53
CA ASP A 380 -21.66 42.01 5.81
C ASP A 380 -21.70 43.29 6.69
N ASN A 381 -22.78 44.06 6.56
CA ASN A 381 -22.97 45.33 7.26
C ASN A 381 -23.61 45.15 8.66
N HIS A 382 -22.92 44.38 9.51
CA HIS A 382 -23.35 44.09 10.88
C HIS A 382 -22.54 44.87 11.92
N TYR A 383 -21.50 45.58 11.52
CA TYR A 383 -20.52 46.14 12.45
C TYR A 383 -20.76 47.63 12.77
N LEU A 384 -20.86 47.96 14.05
CA LEU A 384 -20.98 49.34 14.51
C LEU A 384 -19.60 50.00 14.60
N SER A 385 -19.19 50.64 13.51
CA SER A 385 -17.88 51.29 13.42
C SER A 385 -17.70 52.45 14.40
N VAL A 386 -16.44 52.76 14.73
CA VAL A 386 -16.07 53.91 15.57
C VAL A 386 -16.57 55.24 14.98
N LEU A 387 -16.69 55.31 13.65
CA LEU A 387 -17.11 56.50 12.94
C LEU A 387 -18.59 56.82 13.20
N ILE A 388 -19.47 55.82 13.14
CA ILE A 388 -20.90 55.97 13.46
C ILE A 388 -21.07 56.42 14.92
N LYS A 389 -20.34 55.78 15.86
CA LYS A 389 -20.35 56.17 17.27
C LYS A 389 -19.94 57.63 17.47
N ARG A 390 -18.91 58.10 16.76
CA ARG A 390 -18.44 59.49 16.83
C ARG A 390 -19.45 60.48 16.23
N VAL A 391 -20.14 60.11 15.15
CA VAL A 391 -21.21 60.94 14.56
C VAL A 391 -22.38 61.05 15.54
N ASP A 392 -22.75 59.94 16.19
CA ASP A 392 -23.82 59.92 17.18
C ASP A 392 -23.47 60.78 18.41
N ASP A 393 -22.23 60.67 18.92
CA ASP A 393 -21.71 61.52 20.00
C ASP A 393 -21.78 63.02 19.65
N LYS A 394 -21.57 63.39 18.37
CA LYS A 394 -21.71 64.78 17.90
C LYS A 394 -23.17 65.21 17.82
N ARG A 395 -24.08 64.32 17.41
CA ARG A 395 -25.53 64.61 17.36
C ARG A 395 -26.08 64.84 18.75
N GLU A 396 -25.67 64.04 19.73
CA GLU A 396 -26.03 64.23 21.14
C GLU A 396 -25.60 65.62 21.65
N GLN A 397 -24.37 66.05 21.32
CA GLN A 397 -23.86 67.38 21.70
C GLN A 397 -24.61 68.54 21.03
N MET A 398 -25.21 68.29 19.87
CA MET A 398 -26.04 69.26 19.17
C MET A 398 -27.52 69.15 19.58
N GLU A 399 -27.84 68.40 20.65
CA GLU A 399 -29.20 68.13 21.11
C GLU A 399 -30.10 67.52 20.03
N LYS A 400 -29.50 66.80 19.08
CA LYS A 400 -30.20 66.07 18.01
C LYS A 400 -30.49 64.63 18.45
N PRO A 401 -31.54 64.00 17.90
CA PRO A 401 -31.84 62.60 18.20
C PRO A 401 -30.65 61.69 17.86
N THR A 402 -30.32 60.81 18.79
CA THR A 402 -29.25 59.81 18.71
C THR A 402 -29.80 58.43 18.36
N VAL A 403 -28.99 57.61 17.68
CA VAL A 403 -29.30 56.22 17.33
C VAL A 403 -28.95 55.28 18.49
N LEU A 404 -28.00 55.65 19.35
CA LEU A 404 -27.66 54.91 20.57
C LEU A 404 -28.44 55.46 21.77
N PRO A 405 -28.84 54.60 22.75
CA PRO A 405 -28.55 53.17 22.87
C PRO A 405 -29.41 52.28 21.96
N LEU A 406 -28.82 51.20 21.44
CA LEU A 406 -29.52 50.21 20.61
C LEU A 406 -30.65 49.52 21.39
N LYS A 407 -31.76 49.22 20.72
CA LYS A 407 -32.84 48.41 21.30
C LYS A 407 -32.37 46.96 21.49
N THR A 408 -32.99 46.21 22.40
CA THR A 408 -32.64 44.82 22.72
C THR A 408 -32.66 43.87 21.51
N ARG A 409 -33.49 44.17 20.49
CA ARG A 409 -33.51 43.42 19.22
C ARG A 409 -32.36 43.80 18.29
N GLU A 410 -31.97 45.07 18.27
CA GLU A 410 -30.89 45.62 17.44
C GLU A 410 -29.52 45.22 17.98
N MET A 411 -29.39 45.08 19.30
CA MET A 411 -28.19 44.55 19.96
C MET A 411 -27.83 43.11 19.53
N ARG A 412 -28.79 42.36 18.98
CA ARG A 412 -28.54 41.02 18.41
C ARG A 412 -28.12 41.04 16.93
N ARG A 413 -28.31 42.17 16.26
CA ARG A 413 -28.02 42.35 14.83
C ARG A 413 -26.70 43.08 14.62
N TYR A 414 -26.44 44.12 15.42
CA TYR A 414 -25.24 44.93 15.32
C TYR A 414 -24.21 44.53 16.37
N ILE A 415 -22.97 44.37 15.92
CA ILE A 415 -21.83 43.88 16.70
C ILE A 415 -20.74 44.94 16.69
N ASP A 416 -19.98 45.05 17.78
CA ASP A 416 -18.78 45.90 17.80
C ASP A 416 -17.61 45.16 17.13
N PRO A 417 -16.85 45.78 16.21
CA PRO A 417 -15.75 45.10 15.49
C PRO A 417 -14.69 44.45 16.38
N MET A 418 -14.56 44.92 17.62
CA MET A 418 -13.58 44.46 18.61
C MET A 418 -14.22 43.62 19.72
N SER A 419 -15.51 43.27 19.62
CA SER A 419 -16.14 42.35 20.56
C SER A 419 -15.97 40.91 20.07
N LEU A 420 -15.88 39.98 21.03
CA LEU A 420 -15.90 38.54 20.78
C LEU A 420 -17.31 38.02 20.45
N ALA A 421 -18.27 38.91 20.18
CA ALA A 421 -19.62 38.51 19.86
C ALA A 421 -19.68 38.11 18.38
N LEU A 422 -20.25 36.94 18.10
CA LEU A 422 -20.43 36.44 16.74
C LEU A 422 -21.89 36.58 16.31
N THR A 423 -22.09 36.83 15.02
CA THR A 423 -23.40 36.78 14.37
C THR A 423 -23.94 35.36 14.35
N ARG A 424 -25.27 35.19 14.20
CA ARG A 424 -25.89 33.86 14.10
C ARG A 424 -25.38 33.05 12.91
N THR A 425 -25.07 33.72 11.81
CA THR A 425 -24.49 33.13 10.60
C THR A 425 -23.08 32.64 10.87
N GLU A 426 -22.23 33.45 11.51
CA GLU A 426 -20.87 33.04 11.89
C GLU A 426 -20.89 31.91 12.91
N ILE A 427 -21.78 31.94 13.90
CA ILE A 427 -21.92 30.84 14.88
C ILE A 427 -22.28 29.54 14.17
N ARG A 428 -23.20 29.57 13.19
CA ARG A 428 -23.62 28.37 12.46
C ARG A 428 -22.47 27.78 11.64
N GLU A 429 -21.69 28.63 10.98
CA GLU A 429 -20.51 28.20 10.22
C GLU A 429 -19.40 27.69 11.14
N LEU A 430 -19.12 28.39 12.24
CA LEU A 430 -18.18 27.96 13.26
C LEU A 430 -18.58 26.60 13.86
N THR A 431 -19.86 26.39 14.15
CA THR A 431 -20.37 25.11 14.68
C THR A 431 -20.10 23.97 13.69
N ARG A 432 -20.37 24.18 12.39
CA ARG A 432 -20.09 23.18 11.36
C ARG A 432 -18.60 22.84 11.29
N VAL A 433 -17.74 23.86 11.35
CA VAL A 433 -16.29 23.67 11.33
C VAL A 433 -15.82 22.93 12.60
N ALA A 434 -16.35 23.29 13.77
CA ALA A 434 -16.00 22.67 15.05
C ALA A 434 -16.38 21.19 15.08
N VAL A 435 -17.57 20.81 14.59
CA VAL A 435 -18.00 19.40 14.50
C VAL A 435 -17.02 18.60 13.65
N ASN A 436 -16.63 19.12 12.47
CA ASN A 436 -15.67 18.42 11.62
C ASN A 436 -14.30 18.30 12.30
N LEU A 437 -13.83 19.35 12.98
CA LEU A 437 -12.54 19.33 13.68
C LEU A 437 -12.54 18.31 14.82
N ILE A 438 -13.61 18.25 15.61
CA ILE A 438 -13.78 17.28 16.70
C ILE A 438 -13.84 15.86 16.13
N ALA A 439 -14.57 15.63 15.04
CA ALA A 439 -14.64 14.32 14.40
C ALA A 439 -13.27 13.85 13.90
N THR A 440 -12.51 14.72 13.23
CA THR A 440 -11.13 14.39 12.80
C THR A 440 -10.19 14.19 13.98
N GLY A 441 -10.35 14.98 15.05
CA GLY A 441 -9.57 14.81 16.27
C GLY A 441 -9.87 13.47 16.95
N PHE A 442 -11.13 13.05 16.97
CA PHE A 442 -11.53 11.74 17.48
C PHE A 442 -10.94 10.59 16.63
N GLN A 443 -10.94 10.72 15.30
CA GLN A 443 -10.31 9.72 14.41
C GLN A 443 -8.82 9.56 14.70
N ILE A 444 -8.08 10.67 14.81
CA ILE A 444 -6.64 10.62 15.13
C ILE A 444 -6.42 10.09 16.56
N GLY A 445 -7.24 10.52 17.52
CA GLY A 445 -7.17 10.02 18.89
C GLY A 445 -7.48 8.53 18.99
N TYR A 446 -8.41 8.01 18.19
CA TYR A 446 -8.70 6.58 18.10
C TYR A 446 -7.51 5.80 17.54
N LEU A 447 -6.84 6.30 16.50
CA LEU A 447 -5.61 5.68 15.99
C LEU A 447 -4.53 5.61 17.09
N MET A 448 -4.29 6.71 17.81
CA MET A 448 -3.34 6.72 18.92
C MET A 448 -3.74 5.76 20.05
N PHE A 449 -5.05 5.64 20.33
CA PHE A 449 -5.56 4.69 21.32
C PHE A 449 -5.33 3.23 20.90
N VAL A 450 -5.56 2.89 19.63
CA VAL A 450 -5.30 1.54 19.09
C VAL A 450 -3.81 1.21 19.19
N ASP A 451 -2.95 2.14 18.80
CA ASP A 451 -1.49 1.99 18.91
C ASP A 451 -1.05 1.70 20.35
N THR A 452 -1.54 2.53 21.28
CA THR A 452 -1.27 2.39 22.72
C THR A 452 -1.80 1.07 23.27
N SER A 453 -2.98 0.64 22.81
CA SER A 453 -3.59 -0.63 23.23
C SER A 453 -2.80 -1.83 22.73
N LEU A 454 -2.35 -1.82 21.47
CA LEU A 454 -1.49 -2.87 20.92
C LEU A 454 -0.15 -2.93 21.65
N TYR A 455 0.45 -1.77 21.91
CA TYR A 455 1.68 -1.65 22.69
C TYR A 455 1.53 -2.24 24.11
N PHE A 456 0.48 -1.87 24.84
CA PHE A 456 0.26 -2.38 26.19
C PHE A 456 -0.13 -3.86 26.23
N HIS A 457 -0.88 -4.38 25.25
CA HIS A 457 -1.28 -5.78 25.24
C HIS A 457 -0.09 -6.73 25.04
N HIS A 458 0.97 -6.26 24.38
CA HIS A 458 2.22 -7.00 24.20
C HIS A 458 3.28 -6.69 25.29
N GLY A 459 3.09 -5.60 26.03
CA GLY A 459 4.10 -5.00 26.92
C GLY A 459 4.35 -5.67 28.28
N ASP A 460 3.96 -6.93 28.49
CA ASP A 460 4.08 -7.63 29.79
C ASP A 460 5.47 -8.26 30.05
N ASN A 461 6.50 -8.03 29.22
CA ASN A 461 7.88 -8.45 29.53
C ASN A 461 8.95 -7.37 29.20
N PRO A 462 9.54 -6.70 30.20
CA PRO A 462 10.45 -5.56 29.99
C PRO A 462 11.90 -5.94 29.65
N GLU A 463 12.33 -7.19 29.85
CA GLU A 463 13.75 -7.60 29.77
C GLU A 463 14.26 -7.79 28.34
N GLN A 464 13.37 -7.96 27.35
CA GLN A 464 13.71 -8.15 25.94
C GLN A 464 13.78 -6.83 25.14
N ARG A 465 13.37 -5.70 25.76
CA ARG A 465 13.10 -4.42 25.09
C ARG A 465 14.36 -3.61 24.73
N LEU A 466 15.51 -3.87 25.37
CA LEU A 466 16.73 -3.06 25.20
C LEU A 466 17.68 -3.56 24.10
N LEU A 467 17.50 -4.80 23.62
CA LEU A 467 18.32 -5.38 22.56
C LEU A 467 17.74 -5.08 21.17
N ASP A 468 16.43 -5.23 20.96
CA ASP A 468 15.81 -4.97 19.64
C ASP A 468 15.71 -3.49 19.25
N TYR A 469 15.61 -2.57 20.21
CA TYR A 469 15.55 -1.13 19.91
C TYR A 469 16.92 -0.53 19.54
N GLY A 470 18.02 -1.19 19.94
CA GLY A 470 19.38 -0.78 19.61
C GLY A 470 19.79 -1.18 18.19
N ASP A 471 19.33 -2.34 17.71
CA ASP A 471 19.69 -2.84 16.38
C ASP A 471 18.94 -2.13 15.23
N ILE A 472 17.83 -1.44 15.51
CA ILE A 472 16.98 -0.81 14.48
C ILE A 472 17.32 0.67 14.24
N SER A 473 17.93 1.38 15.19
CA SER A 473 18.45 2.74 14.90
C SER A 473 19.45 2.69 13.74
N ASP A 474 20.26 1.63 13.72
CA ASP A 474 21.33 1.44 12.76
C ASP A 474 20.79 0.98 11.38
N ILE A 475 19.68 0.24 11.35
CA ILE A 475 19.02 -0.16 10.09
C ILE A 475 18.20 0.98 9.47
N SER A 476 17.69 1.91 10.28
CA SER A 476 16.89 3.04 9.76
C SER A 476 17.72 4.12 9.06
N GLU A 477 19.04 4.12 9.26
CA GLU A 477 19.98 5.04 8.63
C GLU A 477 20.61 4.50 7.32
N GLU A 478 20.53 3.20 7.01
CA GLU A 478 21.26 2.60 5.88
C GLU A 478 20.45 2.21 4.63
N VAL A 479 19.19 2.64 4.47
CA VAL A 479 18.44 2.37 3.23
C VAL A 479 18.02 3.66 2.54
N ASP A 480 19.04 4.40 2.09
CA ASP A 480 18.92 5.57 1.22
C ASP A 480 19.86 5.41 0.00
N SER A 481 19.50 4.59 -0.98
CA SER A 481 19.70 4.89 -2.42
C SER A 481 19.07 3.80 -3.29
N SER A 482 18.49 4.18 -4.45
CA SER A 482 18.02 3.20 -5.44
C SER A 482 19.17 2.44 -6.13
N SER A 483 20.43 2.79 -5.85
CA SER A 483 21.63 2.14 -6.37
C SER A 483 21.99 0.86 -5.60
N ASP A 484 21.60 0.75 -4.32
CA ASP A 484 21.98 -0.39 -3.47
C ASP A 484 21.17 -1.65 -3.77
N GLU A 485 19.93 -1.49 -4.24
CA GLU A 485 19.06 -2.62 -4.62
C GLU A 485 19.62 -3.38 -5.85
N GLU A 486 20.24 -2.66 -6.79
CA GLU A 486 20.91 -3.26 -7.96
C GLU A 486 22.24 -3.93 -7.58
N LEU A 487 22.95 -3.39 -6.59
CA LEU A 487 24.20 -3.94 -6.08
C LEU A 487 23.97 -5.22 -5.26
N ILE A 488 22.90 -5.27 -4.46
CA ILE A 488 22.47 -6.46 -3.72
C ILE A 488 22.06 -7.57 -4.69
N LYS A 489 21.29 -7.23 -5.73
CA LYS A 489 20.88 -8.19 -6.76
C LYS A 489 22.07 -8.78 -7.52
N LYS A 490 23.07 -7.95 -7.89
CA LYS A 490 24.34 -8.41 -8.47
C LYS A 490 25.20 -9.23 -7.50
N ARG A 491 25.01 -9.08 -6.18
CA ARG A 491 25.72 -9.86 -5.16
C ARG A 491 25.05 -11.22 -4.96
N GLU A 492 23.73 -11.27 -4.96
CA GLU A 492 22.92 -12.49 -4.90
C GLU A 492 23.14 -13.35 -6.16
N GLU A 493 23.14 -12.76 -7.35
CA GLU A 493 23.43 -13.48 -8.60
C GLU A 493 24.86 -14.08 -8.61
N ARG A 494 25.85 -13.35 -8.08
CA ARG A 494 27.23 -13.87 -7.93
C ARG A 494 27.34 -15.02 -6.91
N LEU A 495 26.58 -14.96 -5.82
CA LEU A 495 26.52 -16.04 -4.83
C LEU A 495 25.84 -17.29 -5.40
N LEU A 496 24.75 -17.09 -6.16
CA LEU A 496 23.99 -18.16 -6.80
C LEU A 496 24.80 -18.86 -7.92
N MET A 497 25.59 -18.10 -8.69
CA MET A 497 26.53 -18.66 -9.68
C MET A 497 27.68 -19.43 -9.03
N LYS A 498 28.12 -19.00 -7.83
CA LYS A 498 29.17 -19.69 -7.05
C LYS A 498 28.68 -20.98 -6.41
N GLU A 499 27.42 -21.03 -5.97
CA GLU A 499 26.78 -22.28 -5.51
C GLU A 499 26.52 -23.27 -6.64
N LEU A 500 26.28 -22.80 -7.86
CA LEU A 500 26.08 -23.65 -9.05
C LEU A 500 27.38 -24.06 -9.75
N GLY A 501 28.55 -23.58 -9.29
CA GLY A 501 29.86 -23.97 -9.82
C GLY A 501 30.15 -23.51 -11.26
N LEU A 502 29.46 -22.48 -11.73
CA LEU A 502 29.63 -21.90 -13.07
C LEU A 502 30.63 -20.73 -13.03
N PRO A 503 31.51 -20.55 -14.04
CA PRO A 503 32.40 -19.40 -14.10
C PRO A 503 31.59 -18.10 -14.34
N PRO A 504 32.03 -16.96 -13.78
CA PRO A 504 31.34 -15.69 -13.96
C PRO A 504 31.41 -15.23 -15.43
N LEU A 505 30.33 -14.61 -15.91
CA LEU A 505 30.31 -13.94 -17.22
C LEU A 505 31.21 -12.70 -17.14
N GLU A 506 32.18 -12.59 -18.05
CA GLU A 506 32.99 -11.38 -18.24
C GLU A 506 32.07 -10.25 -18.74
N GLU A 507 32.00 -9.15 -18.00
CA GLU A 507 31.49 -7.86 -18.48
C GLU A 507 32.67 -6.89 -18.64
N ASP A 508 32.74 -6.28 -19.82
CA ASP A 508 33.75 -5.31 -20.23
C ASP A 508 33.85 -4.13 -19.25
N GLU A 509 35.03 -3.94 -18.65
CA GLU A 509 35.38 -2.72 -17.93
C GLU A 509 35.50 -1.54 -18.89
N LYS A 510 34.69 -0.51 -18.69
CA LYS A 510 35.04 0.86 -19.04
C LYS A 510 34.82 1.77 -17.83
N GLU A 511 35.96 2.21 -17.31
CA GLU A 511 36.29 3.54 -16.78
C GLU A 511 35.23 4.24 -15.92
N ASP A 512 35.55 4.44 -14.63
CA ASP A 512 35.53 5.77 -14.03
C ASP A 512 36.62 5.84 -12.94
N GLU A 513 37.59 6.71 -13.19
CA GLU A 513 38.80 7.03 -12.41
C GLU A 513 38.53 7.92 -11.17
N GLU A 514 39.47 7.85 -10.22
CA GLU A 514 39.90 8.92 -9.28
C GLU A 514 38.97 9.29 -8.09
N LEU A 515 39.41 9.45 -6.83
CA LEU A 515 40.69 9.85 -6.24
C LEU A 515 40.80 9.36 -4.78
N GLU A 516 41.91 8.71 -4.45
CA GLU A 516 42.33 8.32 -3.09
C GLU A 516 43.22 9.43 -2.50
N TYR A 517 42.90 9.95 -1.31
CA TYR A 517 43.77 10.87 -0.56
C TYR A 517 44.48 10.13 0.57
N ASP A 518 45.80 10.07 0.40
CA ASP A 518 46.85 9.62 1.31
C ASP A 518 46.89 10.43 2.62
N TYR A 519 47.17 9.77 3.75
CA TYR A 519 47.91 10.34 4.88
C TYR A 519 48.44 9.25 5.81
N GLN A 520 49.67 8.80 5.55
CA GLN A 520 50.56 8.25 6.58
C GLN A 520 51.36 9.37 7.27
N GLY A 521 51.52 9.23 8.59
CA GLY A 521 52.78 9.58 9.27
C GLY A 521 52.65 10.41 10.55
N GLY A 522 53.09 9.83 11.68
CA GLY A 522 53.43 10.64 12.85
C GLY A 522 53.60 9.88 14.17
N SER A 523 54.77 9.22 14.31
CA SER A 523 55.43 8.69 15.53
C SER A 523 54.79 7.55 16.33
#